data_AF-A0A1Y3XQY5-F1
#
_entry.id   AF-A0A1Y3XQY5-F1
#
_cell.length_a   1.000
_cell.length_b   1.000
_cell.length_c   1.000
_cell.angle_alpha   90.00
_cell.angle_beta   90.00
_cell.angle_gamma   90.00
#
_symmetry.space_group_name_H-M   'P 1'
#
loop_
_entity.id
_entity.type
_entity.pdbx_description
1 polymer ?
#
loop_
_entity_poly.entity_id
_entity_poly.type
_entity_poly.pdbx_seq_one_letter_code
_entity_poly.pdbx_strand_id
1 'polypeptide(L)'
;MGIDENAFAYVLDTIPLGYIAPSPVHGNGLFARCAIPAGSVIATLDGQVMSWSTYRELRDSIDSTSPILFYEWNALEQNTLLVRPFRTKYSFINHSRSPNLQIERFPLRVVALSDIAQDEEFLLDYRKEPLNEEYLNGHGRTYL
;
A
#
# COMPACT_ATOMS: atom_id res chain seq x y z
N MET A 1 12.22 21.46 3.13
CA MET A 1 12.62 20.52 4.20
C MET A 1 13.10 19.27 3.51
N GLY A 2 14.37 18.92 3.67
CA GLY A 2 14.92 17.69 3.10
C GLY A 2 14.35 16.49 3.85
N ILE A 3 14.01 15.44 3.11
CA ILE A 3 13.67 14.14 3.69
C ILE A 3 14.94 13.59 4.34
N ASP A 4 14.87 13.24 5.62
CA ASP A 4 15.95 12.49 6.27
C ASP A 4 16.04 11.11 5.61
N GLU A 5 17.13 10.83 4.91
CA GLU A 5 17.34 9.54 4.22
C GLU A 5 17.30 8.35 5.18
N ASN A 6 17.59 8.55 6.47
CA ASN A 6 17.49 7.49 7.48
C ASN A 6 16.04 7.16 7.86
N ALA A 7 15.07 8.05 7.59
CA ALA A 7 13.67 7.85 7.94
C ALA A 7 13.01 6.66 7.20
N PHE A 8 13.62 6.22 6.10
CA PHE A 8 13.13 5.11 5.27
C PHE A 8 14.11 3.95 5.13
N ALA A 9 15.15 3.88 5.97
CA ALA A 9 16.19 2.84 5.90
C ALA A 9 15.65 1.39 5.94
N TYR A 10 14.46 1.19 6.49
CA TYR A 10 13.79 -0.12 6.59
C TYR A 10 12.62 -0.30 5.62
N VAL A 11 12.50 0.56 4.61
CA VAL A 11 11.48 0.44 3.54
C VAL A 11 12.07 -0.30 2.36
N LEU A 12 11.47 -1.43 2.01
CA LEU A 12 11.88 -2.20 0.83
C LEU A 12 11.46 -1.48 -0.45
N ASP A 13 12.40 -1.34 -1.38
CA ASP A 13 12.18 -0.73 -2.69
C ASP A 13 11.53 -1.72 -3.68
N THR A 14 10.25 -2.03 -3.43
CA THR A 14 9.44 -2.91 -4.31
C THR A 14 8.83 -2.16 -5.50
N ILE A 15 8.96 -0.83 -5.54
CA ILE A 15 8.46 0.04 -6.62
C ILE A 15 9.60 0.98 -7.04
N PRO A 16 10.53 0.52 -7.89
CA PRO A 16 11.70 1.31 -8.28
C PRO A 16 11.33 2.59 -9.05
N LEU A 17 10.21 2.55 -9.78
CA LEU A 17 9.64 3.71 -10.49
C LEU A 17 9.09 4.78 -9.54
N GLY A 18 9.01 4.49 -8.23
CA GLY A 18 8.49 5.40 -7.21
C GLY A 18 9.59 6.01 -6.34
N TYR A 19 9.34 7.21 -5.84
CA TYR A 19 10.09 7.81 -4.73
C TYR A 19 9.14 8.35 -3.66
N ILE A 20 9.59 8.37 -2.41
CA ILE A 20 8.77 8.82 -1.29
C ILE A 20 8.98 10.32 -1.08
N ALA A 21 7.89 11.08 -0.92
CA ALA A 21 7.94 12.50 -0.59
C ALA A 21 6.73 12.94 0.26
N PRO A 22 6.77 14.14 0.89
CA PRO A 22 5.60 14.69 1.58
C PRO A 22 4.40 14.76 0.63
N SER A 23 3.26 14.24 1.07
CA SER A 23 2.04 14.18 0.27
C SER A 23 1.10 15.33 0.60
N PRO A 24 0.46 15.97 -0.40
CA PRO A 24 -0.64 16.89 -0.17
C PRO A 24 -1.93 16.18 0.30
N VAL A 25 -2.03 14.86 0.13
CA VAL A 25 -3.17 14.04 0.54
C VAL A 25 -3.05 13.66 2.01
N HIS A 26 -1.98 12.95 2.37
CA HIS A 26 -1.77 12.48 3.75
C HIS A 26 -0.32 12.06 4.00
N GLY A 27 0.30 12.62 5.04
CA GLY A 27 1.63 12.23 5.50
C GLY A 27 2.69 12.25 4.39
N ASN A 28 3.25 11.09 4.08
CA ASN A 28 4.12 10.89 2.92
C ASN A 28 3.40 10.05 1.87
N GLY A 29 3.64 10.37 0.60
CA GLY A 29 3.11 9.65 -0.57
C GLY A 29 4.23 9.01 -1.38
N LEU A 30 3.83 8.23 -2.38
CA LEU A 30 4.72 7.66 -3.38
C LEU A 30 4.50 8.36 -4.72
N PHE A 31 5.57 8.84 -5.35
CA PHE A 31 5.51 9.67 -6.55
C PHE A 31 6.28 9.03 -7.71
N ALA A 32 5.79 9.23 -8.94
CA ALA A 32 6.42 8.69 -10.13
C ALA A 32 7.76 9.37 -10.43
N ARG A 33 8.84 8.59 -10.61
CA ARG A 33 10.17 9.09 -11.00
C ARG A 33 10.25 9.56 -12.45
N CYS A 34 9.35 9.07 -13.30
CA CYS A 34 9.30 9.37 -14.71
C CYS A 34 7.85 9.26 -15.20
N ALA A 35 7.60 9.69 -16.44
CA ALA A 35 6.31 9.46 -17.08
C ALA A 35 6.06 7.95 -17.26
N ILE A 36 4.86 7.49 -16.92
CA ILE A 36 4.46 6.08 -16.96
C ILE A 36 3.18 5.96 -17.80
N PRO A 37 3.18 5.17 -18.89
CA PRO A 37 1.99 4.98 -19.70
C PRO A 37 0.89 4.21 -18.97
N ALA A 38 -0.37 4.48 -19.34
CA ALA A 38 -1.54 3.70 -18.92
C ALA A 38 -1.34 2.19 -19.18
N GLY A 39 -1.81 1.36 -18.26
CA GLY A 39 -1.67 -0.10 -18.33
C GLY A 39 -0.31 -0.64 -17.90
N SER A 40 0.66 0.22 -17.55
CA SER A 40 1.95 -0.22 -17.02
C SER A 40 1.79 -0.91 -15.66
N VAL A 41 2.48 -2.05 -15.49
CA VAL A 41 2.57 -2.73 -14.20
C VAL A 41 3.62 -2.02 -13.35
N ILE A 42 3.19 -1.41 -12.25
CA ILE A 42 4.03 -0.65 -11.31
C ILE A 42 4.71 -1.58 -10.30
N ALA A 43 3.98 -2.59 -9.84
CA ALA A 43 4.45 -3.57 -8.87
C ALA A 43 3.67 -4.87 -8.99
N THR A 44 4.32 -5.99 -8.68
CA THR A 44 3.65 -7.24 -8.33
C THR A 44 3.64 -7.35 -6.81
N LEU A 45 2.47 -7.62 -6.24
CA LEU A 45 2.31 -7.76 -4.80
C LEU A 45 2.39 -9.23 -4.43
N ASP A 46 3.44 -9.58 -3.68
CA ASP A 46 3.63 -10.90 -3.08
C ASP A 46 3.53 -10.82 -1.55
N GLY A 47 3.72 -11.95 -0.87
CA GLY A 47 3.63 -12.04 0.58
C GLY A 47 3.18 -13.41 1.07
N GLN A 48 2.83 -13.47 2.35
CA GLN A 48 2.27 -14.65 3.00
C GLN A 48 0.75 -14.55 3.06
N VAL A 49 0.06 -15.67 2.84
CA VAL A 49 -1.40 -15.73 2.96
C VAL A 49 -1.77 -16.12 4.39
N MET A 50 -2.69 -15.38 5.02
CA MET A 50 -3.21 -15.70 6.35
C MET A 50 -4.65 -15.21 6.52
N SER A 51 -5.34 -15.72 7.56
CA SER A 51 -6.67 -15.23 7.91
C SER A 51 -6.60 -13.90 8.66
N TRP A 52 -7.72 -13.16 8.68
CA TRP A 52 -7.86 -11.95 9.50
C TRP A 52 -7.72 -12.21 11.00
N SER A 53 -8.19 -13.36 11.50
CA SER A 53 -8.07 -13.71 12.92
C SER A 53 -6.61 -13.90 13.31
N THR A 54 -5.85 -14.65 12.52
CA THR A 54 -4.41 -14.87 12.73
C THR A 54 -3.63 -13.56 12.62
N TYR A 55 -3.94 -12.71 11.63
CA TYR A 55 -3.31 -11.39 11.53
C TYR A 55 -3.52 -10.54 12.79
N ARG A 56 -4.74 -10.54 13.34
CA ARG A 56 -5.07 -9.78 14.56
C ARG A 56 -4.36 -10.32 15.79
N GLU A 57 -4.40 -11.63 16.00
CA GLU A 57 -3.70 -12.29 17.12
C GLU A 57 -2.18 -12.02 17.05
N LEU A 58 -1.59 -12.02 15.86
CA LEU A 58 -0.18 -11.66 15.67
C LEU A 58 0.06 -10.19 15.96
N ARG A 59 -0.74 -9.28 15.40
CA ARG A 59 -0.62 -7.85 15.63
C ARG A 59 -0.73 -7.50 17.12
N ASP A 60 -1.67 -8.12 17.83
CA ASP A 60 -1.93 -7.85 19.24
C ASP A 60 -0.89 -8.50 20.17
N SER A 61 -0.12 -9.48 19.68
CA SER A 61 0.93 -10.17 20.45
C SER A 61 2.35 -9.62 20.21
N ILE A 62 2.54 -8.77 19.19
CA ILE A 62 3.83 -8.13 18.89
C ILE A 62 3.93 -6.80 19.65
N ASP A 63 5.11 -6.52 20.23
CA ASP A 63 5.41 -5.21 20.81
C ASP A 63 5.31 -4.13 19.73
N SER A 64 4.50 -3.10 19.99
CA SER A 64 4.34 -1.89 19.16
C SER A 64 5.65 -1.19 18.78
N THR A 65 6.75 -1.45 19.49
CA THR A 65 8.09 -0.91 19.20
C THR A 65 8.93 -1.79 18.25
N SER A 66 8.43 -2.99 17.89
CA SER A 66 9.12 -3.91 16.98
C SER A 66 9.27 -3.31 15.58
N PRO A 67 10.47 -3.39 14.96
CA PRO A 67 10.65 -2.97 13.57
C PRO A 67 9.98 -3.93 12.57
N ILE A 68 9.68 -5.17 12.99
CA ILE A 68 8.88 -6.13 12.24
C ILE A 68 7.44 -5.99 12.73
N LEU A 69 6.69 -5.13 12.08
CA LEU A 69 5.24 -5.06 12.19
C LEU A 69 4.70 -5.45 10.81
N PHE A 70 3.62 -6.22 10.77
CA PHE A 70 2.89 -6.45 9.52
C PHE A 70 2.23 -5.13 9.06
N TYR A 71 3.07 -4.23 8.54
CA TYR A 71 2.75 -2.86 8.14
C TYR A 71 1.83 -2.81 6.93
N GLU A 72 1.78 -3.89 6.18
CA GLU A 72 1.16 -3.89 4.87
C GLU A 72 0.40 -5.19 4.68
N TRP A 73 -0.83 -5.08 4.19
CA TRP A 73 -1.67 -6.21 3.82
C TRP A 73 -2.59 -5.81 2.68
N ASN A 74 -3.06 -6.79 1.91
CA ASN A 74 -4.18 -6.65 0.98
C ASN A 74 -5.20 -7.73 1.29
N ALA A 75 -6.48 -7.39 1.21
CA ALA A 75 -7.55 -8.37 1.23
C ALA A 75 -7.58 -9.14 -0.10
N LEU A 76 -7.30 -10.43 -0.04
CA LEU A 76 -7.49 -11.35 -1.16
C LEU A 76 -8.98 -11.69 -1.30
N GLU A 77 -9.63 -11.93 -0.17
CA GLU A 77 -11.05 -12.25 -0.02
C GLU A 77 -11.54 -11.72 1.34
N GLN A 78 -12.84 -11.85 1.65
CA GLN A 78 -13.42 -11.34 2.91
C GLN A 78 -12.65 -11.82 4.16
N ASN A 79 -12.18 -13.07 4.17
CA ASN A 79 -11.51 -13.67 5.33
C ASN A 79 -10.03 -14.01 5.09
N THR A 80 -9.46 -13.58 3.97
CA THR A 80 -8.11 -13.96 3.56
C THR A 80 -7.28 -12.72 3.20
N LEU A 81 -6.11 -12.60 3.83
CA LEU A 81 -5.15 -11.53 3.63
C LEU A 81 -3.89 -12.04 2.93
N LEU A 82 -3.32 -11.20 2.07
CA LEU A 82 -1.92 -11.25 1.69
C LEU A 82 -1.17 -10.25 2.58
N VAL A 83 -0.18 -10.70 3.35
CA VAL A 83 0.54 -9.87 4.30
C VAL A 83 2.03 -9.83 3.99
N ARG A 84 2.68 -8.71 4.31
CA ARG A 84 4.13 -8.57 4.24
C ARG A 84 4.66 -8.12 5.61
N PRO A 85 5.64 -8.82 6.19
CA PRO A 85 6.19 -8.50 7.51
C PRO A 85 7.12 -7.28 7.50
N PHE A 86 7.60 -6.89 6.32
CA PHE A 86 8.44 -5.70 6.14
C PHE A 86 7.65 -4.62 5.40
N ARG A 87 7.88 -3.37 5.80
CA ARG A 87 7.28 -2.22 5.12
C ARG A 87 7.88 -2.09 3.72
N THR A 88 7.04 -1.90 2.72
CA THR A 88 7.47 -1.65 1.34
C THR A 88 7.04 -0.27 0.86
N LYS A 89 7.53 0.17 -0.30
CA LYS A 89 7.07 1.42 -0.94
C LYS A 89 5.57 1.42 -1.21
N TYR A 90 4.94 0.27 -1.39
CA TYR A 90 3.48 0.18 -1.57
C TYR A 90 2.71 0.83 -0.42
N SER A 91 3.19 0.71 0.83
CA SER A 91 2.58 1.35 2.01
C SER A 91 2.52 2.88 1.98
N PHE A 92 3.13 3.53 0.99
CA PHE A 92 3.08 4.98 0.77
C PHE A 92 2.14 5.40 -0.36
N ILE A 93 1.48 4.45 -1.03
CA ILE A 93 0.45 4.77 -2.03
C ILE A 93 -0.82 5.16 -1.29
N ASN A 94 -1.17 6.45 -1.30
CA ASN A 94 -2.31 6.98 -0.55
C ASN A 94 -3.66 6.64 -1.18
N HIS A 95 -4.72 6.81 -0.39
CA HIS A 95 -6.09 6.67 -0.86
C HIS A 95 -6.56 7.90 -1.66
N SER A 96 -7.24 7.68 -2.78
CA SER A 96 -8.05 8.68 -3.47
C SER A 96 -9.31 8.05 -4.09
N ARG A 97 -10.39 8.84 -4.20
CA ARG A 97 -11.60 8.49 -4.96
C ARG A 97 -11.47 8.78 -6.46
N SER A 98 -10.42 9.49 -6.84
CA SER A 98 -9.99 9.69 -8.23
C SER A 98 -8.56 9.15 -8.36
N PRO A 99 -8.36 7.82 -8.28
CA PRO A 99 -7.04 7.21 -8.32
C PRO A 99 -6.47 7.19 -9.74
N ASN A 100 -5.15 7.16 -9.85
CA ASN A 100 -4.42 6.88 -11.10
C ASN A 100 -3.85 5.45 -11.13
N LEU A 101 -4.03 4.66 -10.07
CA LEU A 101 -3.68 3.24 -10.00
C LEU A 101 -4.90 2.36 -9.72
N GLN A 102 -4.79 1.09 -10.08
CA GLN A 102 -5.69 0.03 -9.66
C GLN A 102 -4.93 -1.23 -9.25
N ILE A 103 -5.62 -2.11 -8.52
CA ILE A 103 -5.16 -3.47 -8.28
C ILE A 103 -5.87 -4.43 -9.24
N GLU A 104 -5.08 -5.08 -10.08
CA GLU A 104 -5.53 -6.25 -10.84
C GLU A 104 -5.28 -7.52 -10.02
N ARG A 105 -6.21 -8.48 -10.12
CA ARG A 105 -6.14 -9.75 -9.38
C ARG A 105 -5.72 -10.88 -10.33
N PHE A 106 -5.04 -11.89 -9.77
CA PHE A 106 -4.58 -13.10 -10.45
C PHE A 106 -3.55 -12.88 -11.58
N PRO A 107 -2.29 -12.51 -11.27
CA PRO A 107 -1.71 -12.26 -9.94
C PRO A 107 -2.05 -10.86 -9.41
N LEU A 108 -1.80 -10.61 -8.12
CA LEU A 108 -2.04 -9.30 -7.51
C LEU A 108 -1.01 -8.29 -8.03
N ARG A 109 -1.45 -7.30 -8.80
CA ARG A 109 -0.58 -6.30 -9.44
C ARG A 109 -1.13 -4.90 -9.26
N VAL A 110 -0.23 -3.94 -9.07
CA VAL A 110 -0.54 -2.52 -9.13
C VAL A 110 -0.33 -2.04 -10.57
N VAL A 111 -1.37 -1.49 -11.19
CA VAL A 111 -1.37 -1.11 -12.60
C VAL A 111 -1.84 0.33 -12.77
N ALA A 112 -1.20 1.07 -13.67
CA ALA A 112 -1.60 2.43 -14.03
C ALA A 112 -2.95 2.46 -14.76
N LEU A 113 -3.92 3.22 -14.25
CA LEU A 113 -5.24 3.42 -14.86
C LEU A 113 -5.20 4.41 -16.03
N SER A 114 -4.29 5.37 -15.96
CA SER A 114 -4.07 6.43 -16.94
C SER A 114 -2.57 6.66 -17.12
N ASP A 115 -2.19 7.49 -18.08
CA ASP A 115 -0.83 8.02 -18.11
C ASP A 115 -0.58 8.79 -16.81
N ILE A 116 0.60 8.60 -16.24
CA ILE A 116 1.05 9.23 -15.00
C ILE A 116 2.25 10.10 -15.35
N ALA A 117 2.18 11.39 -15.03
CA ALA A 117 3.28 12.31 -15.25
C ALA A 117 4.44 12.04 -14.27
N GLN A 118 5.65 12.45 -14.64
CA GLN A 118 6.73 12.55 -13.67
C GLN A 118 6.29 13.43 -12.50
N ASP A 119 6.66 13.04 -11.27
CA ASP A 119 6.33 13.71 -10.01
C ASP A 119 4.84 13.72 -9.65
N GLU A 120 4.00 12.97 -10.37
CA GLU A 120 2.61 12.74 -9.99
C GLU A 120 2.53 11.70 -8.86
N GLU A 121 1.66 11.93 -7.87
CA GLU A 121 1.44 11.02 -6.76
C GLU A 121 0.67 9.77 -7.21
N PHE A 122 1.17 8.61 -6.84
CA PHE A 122 0.47 7.34 -6.97
C PHE A 122 -0.66 7.23 -5.96
N LEU A 123 -1.88 6.99 -6.46
CA LEU A 123 -3.09 6.96 -5.66
C LEU A 123 -3.94 5.74 -5.99
N LEU A 124 -4.47 5.07 -4.95
CA LEU A 124 -5.36 3.91 -5.04
C LEU A 124 -6.73 4.19 -4.43
N ASP A 125 -7.76 3.51 -4.93
CA ASP A 125 -9.04 3.45 -4.23
C ASP A 125 -9.09 2.22 -3.33
N TYR A 126 -8.78 2.39 -2.03
CA TYR A 126 -8.74 1.30 -1.05
C TYR A 126 -10.08 0.58 -0.90
N ARG A 127 -11.19 1.25 -1.22
CA ARG A 127 -12.54 0.68 -1.13
C ARG A 127 -12.79 -0.41 -2.15
N LYS A 128 -11.92 -0.55 -3.17
CA LYS A 128 -11.99 -1.62 -4.16
C LYS A 128 -11.43 -2.95 -3.67
N GLU A 129 -10.84 -2.99 -2.48
CA GLU A 129 -10.46 -4.25 -1.84
C GLU A 129 -11.70 -4.96 -1.26
N PRO A 130 -11.73 -6.31 -1.23
CA PRO A 130 -12.81 -7.12 -0.65
C PRO A 130 -12.72 -7.11 0.88
N LEU A 131 -12.79 -5.92 1.46
CA LEU A 131 -12.72 -5.68 2.89
C LEU A 131 -13.94 -6.31 3.58
N ASN A 132 -13.72 -6.93 4.75
CA ASN A 132 -14.83 -7.45 5.54
C ASN A 132 -15.57 -6.34 6.30
N GLU A 133 -16.80 -6.64 6.72
CA GLU A 133 -17.65 -5.71 7.46
C GLU A 133 -17.01 -5.24 8.76
N GLU A 134 -16.26 -6.10 9.44
CA GLU A 134 -15.59 -5.76 10.68
C GLU A 134 -14.55 -4.64 10.48
N TYR A 135 -13.72 -4.76 9.44
CA TYR A 135 -12.76 -3.72 9.08
C TYR A 135 -13.47 -2.42 8.67
N LEU A 136 -14.50 -2.52 7.83
CA LEU A 136 -15.29 -1.38 7.36
C LEU A 136 -15.99 -0.63 8.51
N ASN A 137 -16.50 -1.36 9.50
CA ASN A 137 -17.21 -0.78 10.65
C ASN A 137 -16.27 -0.31 11.77
N GLY A 138 -15.02 -0.80 11.78
CA GLY A 138 -13.96 -0.41 12.71
C GLY A 138 -12.99 0.59 12.09
N HIS A 139 -11.71 0.19 11.99
CA HIS A 139 -10.60 1.03 11.55
C HIS A 139 -10.79 1.67 10.16
N GLY A 140 -11.49 1.00 9.23
CA GLY A 140 -11.71 1.49 7.88
C GLY A 140 -12.51 2.80 7.81
N ARG A 141 -13.34 3.12 8.81
CA ARG A 141 -14.17 4.34 8.82
C ARG A 141 -13.39 5.64 8.74
N THR A 142 -12.12 5.64 9.16
CA THR A 142 -11.30 6.85 9.23
C THR A 142 -10.48 7.09 7.95
N TYR A 143 -10.30 6.06 7.11
CA TYR A 143 -9.31 6.06 6.02
C TYR A 143 -9.91 5.73 4.63
N LEU A 144 -11.22 5.47 4.53
CA LEU A 144 -11.96 5.07 3.31
C LEU A 144 -13.04 6.08 2.91
#